data_AF-A0A559NR73-F1
#
_entry.id   AF-A0A559NR73-F1
#
_cell.length_a   1.000
_cell.length_b   1.000
_cell.length_c   1.000
_cell.angle_alpha   90.00
_cell.angle_beta   90.00
_cell.angle_gamma   90.00
#
_symmetry.space_group_name_H-M   'P 1'
#
loop_
_entity.id
_entity.type
_entity.pdbx_description
1 polymer ?
#
loop_
_entity_poly.entity_id
_entity_poly.type
_entity_poly.pdbx_seq_one_letter_code
_entity_poly.pdbx_strand_id
1 'polypeptide(L)'
;MFSKEISFLFKGTIIGIVGKNEISRKKLGKQPFYNLITVTFSIMNEFFFKAIREGNYNEVKAMLDKNAVLVNSKDSRGSTPLILATYYDETEIARLLLEKGAKIDAVDASGNTALMGVCFKGFTDIAKLLIDKGAALNERNAMGATCLIYAAQFNRLEIAKLLIANGADKSIKDNRGNSALDHAKTQGLSALIDLFE
;
A
#
# COMPACT_ATOMS: atom_id res chain seq x y z
N MET A 1 6.25 -28.94 2.86
CA MET A 1 5.34 -29.71 1.98
C MET A 1 4.46 -28.82 1.07
N PHE A 2 4.61 -27.48 1.10
CA PHE A 2 3.72 -26.52 0.40
C PHE A 2 4.16 -26.04 -1.00
N SER A 3 5.26 -26.57 -1.54
CA SER A 3 5.86 -26.07 -2.80
C SER A 3 5.18 -26.60 -4.08
N LYS A 4 4.55 -27.79 -4.04
CA LYS A 4 4.03 -28.42 -5.26
C LYS A 4 2.63 -27.95 -5.66
N GLU A 5 1.75 -27.68 -4.70
CA GLU A 5 0.38 -27.24 -4.99
C GLU A 5 0.33 -25.81 -5.53
N ILE A 6 1.17 -24.92 -5.01
CA ILE A 6 1.31 -23.55 -5.51
C ILE A 6 1.93 -23.53 -6.92
N SER A 7 2.89 -24.42 -7.20
CA SER A 7 3.47 -24.57 -8.54
C SER A 7 2.43 -24.94 -9.61
N PHE A 8 1.38 -25.68 -9.24
CA PHE A 8 0.31 -26.07 -10.15
C PHE A 8 -0.60 -24.89 -10.51
N LEU A 9 -0.92 -24.01 -9.56
CA LEU A 9 -1.69 -22.78 -9.80
C LEU A 9 -0.98 -21.80 -10.73
N PHE A 10 0.36 -21.83 -10.77
CA PHE A 10 1.16 -20.93 -11.61
C PHE A 10 1.55 -21.51 -12.99
N LYS A 11 1.33 -22.80 -13.26
CA LYS A 11 1.73 -23.45 -14.54
C LYS A 11 0.61 -23.61 -15.56
N GLY A 12 -0.65 -23.52 -15.14
CA GLY A 12 -1.79 -23.64 -16.05
C GLY A 12 -2.48 -22.29 -16.21
N THR A 13 -2.68 -21.83 -17.44
CA THR A 13 -3.79 -20.91 -17.75
C THR A 13 -5.02 -21.46 -17.02
N ILE A 14 -5.74 -20.63 -16.27
CA ILE A 14 -6.87 -21.02 -15.41
C ILE A 14 -7.85 -21.97 -16.14
N ILE A 15 -7.96 -21.85 -17.47
CA ILE A 15 -8.71 -22.69 -18.40
C ILE A 15 -8.28 -24.19 -18.38
N GLY A 16 -6.99 -24.50 -18.26
CA GLY A 16 -6.45 -25.87 -18.31
C GLY A 16 -6.61 -26.67 -17.01
N ILE A 17 -6.73 -25.99 -15.86
CA ILE A 17 -6.95 -26.62 -14.55
C ILE A 17 -8.40 -27.13 -14.44
N VAL A 18 -9.35 -26.43 -15.06
CA VAL A 18 -10.78 -26.80 -15.07
C VAL A 18 -11.04 -28.10 -15.87
N GLY A 19 -10.21 -28.40 -16.87
CA GLY A 19 -10.41 -29.56 -17.73
C GLY A 19 -10.00 -30.92 -17.13
N LYS A 20 -9.17 -30.96 -16.09
CA LYS A 20 -8.53 -32.22 -15.62
C LYS A 20 -8.97 -32.75 -14.25
N ASN A 21 -9.72 -31.99 -13.46
CA ASN A 21 -10.13 -32.43 -12.12
C ASN A 21 -11.54 -33.04 -12.10
N GLU A 22 -11.66 -34.28 -12.54
CA GLU A 22 -12.89 -35.08 -12.40
C GLU A 22 -13.26 -35.38 -10.93
N ILE A 23 -12.33 -35.20 -9.99
CA ILE A 23 -12.54 -35.40 -8.56
C ILE A 23 -13.51 -34.35 -7.98
N SER A 24 -13.64 -33.17 -8.61
CA SER A 24 -14.60 -32.13 -8.20
C SER A 24 -16.04 -32.39 -8.67
N ARG A 25 -16.28 -33.34 -9.59
CA ARG A 25 -17.62 -33.56 -10.19
C ARG A 25 -18.61 -34.30 -9.29
N LYS A 26 -18.15 -35.13 -8.34
CA LYS A 26 -19.04 -35.96 -7.51
C LYS A 26 -19.39 -35.40 -6.13
N LYS A 27 -18.72 -34.33 -5.67
CA LYS A 27 -18.92 -33.76 -4.31
C LYS A 27 -19.59 -32.39 -4.28
N LEU A 28 -19.82 -31.75 -5.42
CA LEU A 28 -20.49 -30.45 -5.50
C LEU A 28 -21.91 -30.62 -6.00
N GLY A 29 -22.86 -30.49 -5.07
CA GLY A 29 -24.27 -30.30 -5.38
C GLY A 29 -24.47 -29.13 -6.35
N LYS A 30 -25.51 -29.24 -7.16
CA LYS A 30 -25.78 -28.39 -8.34
C LYS A 30 -25.86 -26.89 -8.01
N GLN A 31 -24.73 -26.16 -8.07
CA GLN A 31 -24.43 -24.73 -8.39
C GLN A 31 -22.99 -24.41 -7.86
N PRO A 32 -22.14 -23.46 -8.33
CA PRO A 32 -21.97 -22.72 -9.61
C PRO A 32 -20.49 -22.63 -10.12
N PHE A 33 -20.23 -22.36 -11.41
CA PHE A 33 -18.86 -22.18 -11.96
C PHE A 33 -18.23 -20.79 -11.72
N TYR A 34 -19.03 -19.78 -11.37
CA TYR A 34 -18.56 -18.42 -11.05
C TYR A 34 -17.76 -18.32 -9.73
N ASN A 35 -17.73 -19.39 -8.94
CA ASN A 35 -17.10 -19.35 -7.62
C ASN A 35 -15.60 -19.68 -7.66
N LEU A 36 -15.11 -20.47 -8.63
CA LEU A 36 -13.73 -20.97 -8.60
C LEU A 36 -12.69 -19.90 -8.96
N ILE A 37 -12.95 -19.07 -9.98
CA ILE A 37 -12.05 -17.98 -10.38
C ILE A 37 -11.96 -16.93 -9.28
N THR A 38 -13.08 -16.58 -8.67
CA THR A 38 -13.15 -15.61 -7.56
C THR A 38 -12.43 -16.14 -6.31
N VAL A 39 -12.65 -17.41 -5.95
CA VAL A 39 -11.97 -18.03 -4.79
C VAL A 39 -10.46 -18.12 -5.03
N THR A 40 -10.02 -18.55 -6.20
CA THR A 40 -8.58 -18.66 -6.52
C THR A 40 -7.89 -17.30 -6.56
N PHE A 41 -8.54 -16.27 -7.11
CA PHE A 41 -8.03 -14.89 -7.07
C PHE A 41 -7.92 -14.37 -5.62
N SER A 42 -8.95 -14.59 -4.80
CA SER A 42 -8.97 -14.17 -3.39
C SER A 42 -7.82 -14.78 -2.59
N ILE A 43 -7.59 -16.10 -2.76
CA ILE A 43 -6.51 -16.81 -2.08
C ILE A 43 -5.14 -16.29 -2.53
N MET A 44 -4.92 -16.12 -3.84
CA MET A 44 -3.67 -15.57 -4.37
C MET A 44 -3.41 -14.15 -3.85
N ASN A 45 -4.45 -13.31 -3.78
CA ASN A 45 -4.34 -11.96 -3.25
C ASN A 45 -3.92 -11.99 -1.77
N GLU A 46 -4.50 -12.87 -0.96
CA GLU A 46 -4.13 -13.04 0.45
C GLU A 46 -2.64 -13.42 0.62
N PHE A 47 -2.15 -14.40 -0.15
CA PHE A 47 -0.74 -14.79 -0.13
C PHE A 47 0.18 -13.66 -0.59
N PHE A 48 -0.22 -12.90 -1.61
CA PHE A 48 0.55 -11.76 -2.11
C PHE A 48 0.70 -10.67 -1.05
N PHE A 49 -0.39 -10.26 -0.40
CA PHE A 49 -0.36 -9.30 0.70
C PHE A 49 0.39 -9.85 1.92
N LYS A 50 0.35 -11.16 2.19
CA LYS A 50 1.18 -11.77 3.22
C LYS A 50 2.68 -11.66 2.89
N ALA A 51 3.10 -11.99 1.68
CA ALA A 51 4.50 -11.91 1.26
C ALA A 51 5.06 -10.48 1.38
N ILE A 52 4.24 -9.46 1.11
CA ILE A 52 4.62 -8.05 1.33
C ILE A 52 4.84 -7.76 2.82
N ARG A 53 3.94 -8.19 3.71
CA ARG A 53 4.09 -7.97 5.17
C ARG A 53 5.31 -8.65 5.77
N GLU A 54 5.76 -9.74 5.14
CA GLU A 54 6.92 -10.52 5.56
C GLU A 54 8.22 -10.08 4.86
N GLY A 55 8.18 -9.05 4.01
CA GLY A 55 9.36 -8.57 3.29
C GLY A 55 9.93 -9.54 2.28
N ASN A 56 9.13 -10.51 1.82
CA ASN A 56 9.60 -11.54 0.89
C ASN A 56 9.67 -11.02 -0.55
N TYR A 57 10.66 -10.17 -0.83
CA TYR A 57 10.88 -9.52 -2.12
C TYR A 57 10.84 -10.50 -3.31
N ASN A 58 11.51 -11.64 -3.20
CA ASN A 58 11.59 -12.62 -4.29
C ASN A 58 10.23 -13.24 -4.60
N GLU A 59 9.43 -13.52 -3.57
CA GLU A 59 8.08 -14.04 -3.75
C GLU A 59 7.15 -12.99 -4.34
N VAL A 60 7.19 -11.75 -3.83
CA VAL A 60 6.42 -10.61 -4.36
C VAL A 60 6.76 -10.40 -5.85
N LYS A 61 8.05 -10.37 -6.19
CA LYS A 61 8.51 -10.24 -7.58
C LYS A 61 8.00 -11.39 -8.45
N ALA A 62 8.14 -12.63 -8.01
CA ALA A 62 7.69 -13.79 -8.76
C ALA A 62 6.17 -13.80 -8.98
N MET A 63 5.39 -13.31 -8.01
CA MET A 63 3.94 -13.19 -8.14
C MET A 63 3.55 -12.07 -9.12
N LEU A 64 4.20 -10.91 -9.05
CA LEU A 64 3.98 -9.79 -9.98
C LEU A 64 4.38 -10.13 -11.43
N ASP A 65 5.48 -10.84 -11.61
CA ASP A 65 5.96 -11.29 -12.93
C ASP A 65 4.96 -12.25 -13.60
N LYS A 66 4.23 -13.04 -12.81
CA LYS A 66 3.20 -13.98 -13.32
C LYS A 66 1.83 -13.35 -13.44
N ASN A 67 1.52 -12.37 -12.59
CA ASN A 67 0.21 -11.72 -12.56
C ASN A 67 0.31 -10.24 -12.22
N ALA A 68 0.44 -9.42 -13.26
CA ALA A 68 0.56 -7.97 -13.14
C ALA A 68 -0.67 -7.30 -12.49
N VAL A 69 -1.86 -7.94 -12.49
CA VAL A 69 -3.06 -7.34 -11.89
C VAL A 69 -2.95 -7.16 -10.37
N LEU A 70 -2.03 -7.91 -9.73
CA LEU A 70 -1.75 -7.80 -8.30
C LEU A 70 -1.18 -6.45 -7.90
N VAL A 71 -0.45 -5.75 -8.79
CA VAL A 71 0.26 -4.50 -8.44
C VAL A 71 -0.66 -3.40 -7.90
N ASN A 72 -1.92 -3.41 -8.32
CA ASN A 72 -2.95 -2.45 -7.90
C ASN A 72 -4.18 -3.15 -7.27
N SER A 73 -4.04 -4.41 -6.84
CA SER A 73 -5.12 -5.10 -6.12
C SER A 73 -5.40 -4.43 -4.77
N LYS A 74 -6.50 -4.78 -4.13
CA LYS A 74 -6.84 -4.31 -2.78
C LYS A 74 -6.98 -5.48 -1.83
N ASP A 75 -6.48 -5.33 -0.61
CA ASP A 75 -6.75 -6.27 0.48
C ASP A 75 -8.17 -6.08 1.04
N SER A 76 -8.54 -6.86 2.06
CA SER A 76 -9.85 -6.76 2.72
C SER A 76 -10.10 -5.42 3.42
N ARG A 77 -9.07 -4.58 3.62
CA ARG A 77 -9.15 -3.22 4.18
C ARG A 77 -9.08 -2.15 3.09
N GLY A 78 -9.10 -2.53 1.82
CA GLY A 78 -8.99 -1.62 0.69
C GLY A 78 -7.58 -1.09 0.44
N SER A 79 -6.57 -1.61 1.14
CA SER A 79 -5.17 -1.19 1.02
C SER A 79 -4.55 -1.75 -0.26
N THR A 80 -3.79 -0.94 -0.98
CA THR A 80 -3.01 -1.40 -2.13
C THR A 80 -1.69 -2.01 -1.65
N PRO A 81 -0.99 -2.81 -2.49
CA PRO A 81 0.33 -3.34 -2.17
C PRO A 81 1.33 -2.25 -1.78
N LEU A 82 1.29 -1.11 -2.48
CA LEU A 82 2.19 0.01 -2.22
C LEU A 82 1.92 0.63 -0.86
N ILE A 83 0.65 0.87 -0.52
CA ILE A 83 0.26 1.34 0.81
C ILE A 83 0.73 0.35 1.87
N LEU A 84 0.47 -0.95 1.68
CA LEU A 84 0.89 -1.97 2.64
C LEU A 84 2.42 -1.96 2.87
N ALA A 85 3.23 -1.88 1.81
CA ALA A 85 4.68 -1.81 1.94
C ALA A 85 5.15 -0.65 2.85
N THR A 86 4.46 0.49 2.82
CA THR A 86 4.77 1.64 3.70
C THR A 86 4.43 1.40 5.17
N TYR A 87 3.56 0.45 5.50
CA TYR A 87 3.23 0.12 6.89
C TYR A 87 4.25 -0.83 7.54
N TYR A 88 5.06 -1.51 6.72
CA TYR A 88 6.00 -2.56 7.13
C TYR A 88 7.47 -2.24 6.81
N ASP A 89 7.78 -1.00 6.40
CA ASP A 89 9.14 -0.53 6.06
C ASP A 89 9.80 -1.26 4.88
N GLU A 90 8.99 -1.73 3.93
CA GLU A 90 9.47 -2.57 2.83
C GLU A 90 9.91 -1.73 1.62
N THR A 91 11.01 -0.98 1.79
CA THR A 91 11.50 0.00 0.80
C THR A 91 11.74 -0.61 -0.60
N GLU A 92 12.38 -1.78 -0.67
CA GLU A 92 12.68 -2.40 -1.96
C GLU A 92 11.44 -3.02 -2.63
N ILE A 93 10.46 -3.47 -1.84
CA ILE A 93 9.16 -3.89 -2.36
C ILE A 93 8.38 -2.67 -2.88
N ALA A 94 8.39 -1.54 -2.16
CA ALA A 94 7.78 -0.30 -2.62
C ALA A 94 8.38 0.16 -3.97
N ARG A 95 9.71 0.10 -4.10
CA ARG A 95 10.42 0.39 -5.36
C ARG A 95 9.96 -0.52 -6.49
N LEU A 96 9.96 -1.83 -6.26
CA LEU A 96 9.50 -2.83 -7.24
C LEU A 96 8.05 -2.57 -7.66
N LEU A 97 7.16 -2.27 -6.72
CA LEU A 97 5.75 -2.00 -7.01
C LEU A 97 5.60 -0.77 -7.91
N LEU A 98 6.34 0.31 -7.64
CA LEU A 98 6.36 1.51 -8.49
C LEU A 98 6.90 1.20 -9.89
N GLU A 99 7.98 0.42 -10.00
CA GLU A 99 8.53 -0.04 -11.29
C GLU A 99 7.52 -0.90 -12.08
N LYS A 100 6.66 -1.65 -11.38
CA LYS A 100 5.59 -2.47 -11.97
C LYS A 100 4.30 -1.69 -12.25
N GLY A 101 4.28 -0.38 -12.04
CA GLY A 101 3.12 0.47 -12.35
C GLY A 101 2.07 0.56 -11.25
N ALA A 102 2.48 0.45 -9.99
CA ALA A 102 1.62 0.81 -8.87
C ALA A 102 1.17 2.27 -8.98
N LYS A 103 -0.13 2.51 -8.75
CA LYS A 103 -0.71 3.85 -8.69
C LYS A 103 -0.24 4.53 -7.40
N ILE A 104 0.70 5.47 -7.52
CA ILE A 104 1.39 6.10 -6.39
C ILE A 104 0.44 6.79 -5.40
N ASP A 105 -0.61 7.45 -5.92
CA ASP A 105 -1.62 8.17 -5.13
C ASP A 105 -2.92 7.38 -4.94
N ALA A 106 -2.91 6.07 -5.15
CA ALA A 106 -4.05 5.24 -4.78
C ALA A 106 -4.30 5.33 -3.27
N VAL A 107 -5.57 5.24 -2.88
CA VAL A 107 -6.00 5.37 -1.48
C VAL A 107 -6.62 4.11 -0.92
N ASP A 108 -6.41 3.90 0.39
CA ASP A 108 -7.11 2.92 1.20
C ASP A 108 -8.56 3.32 1.51
N ALA A 109 -9.27 2.53 2.33
CA ALA A 109 -10.66 2.82 2.72
C ALA A 109 -10.83 4.11 3.55
N SER A 110 -9.75 4.62 4.16
CA SER A 110 -9.74 5.86 4.93
C SER A 110 -9.28 7.06 4.10
N GLY A 111 -8.98 6.86 2.81
CA GLY A 111 -8.47 7.91 1.93
C GLY A 111 -6.98 8.17 2.12
N ASN A 112 -6.22 7.30 2.81
CA ASN A 112 -4.78 7.50 2.96
C ASN A 112 -4.03 7.02 1.72
N THR A 113 -3.08 7.82 1.26
CA THR A 113 -2.09 7.41 0.25
C THR A 113 -0.92 6.66 0.90
N ALA A 114 -0.05 6.05 0.08
CA ALA A 114 1.20 5.47 0.55
C ALA A 114 2.10 6.51 1.26
N LEU A 115 2.13 7.75 0.73
CA LEU A 115 2.88 8.85 1.32
C LEU A 115 2.36 9.19 2.74
N MET A 116 1.04 9.21 2.95
CA MET A 116 0.49 9.38 4.30
C MET A 116 0.87 8.23 5.25
N GLY A 117 0.92 6.99 4.75
CA GLY A 117 1.36 5.83 5.52
C GLY A 117 2.78 6.00 6.09
N VAL A 118 3.73 6.48 5.28
CA VAL A 118 5.09 6.76 5.76
C VAL A 118 5.17 7.96 6.70
N CYS A 119 4.35 9.00 6.53
CA CYS A 119 4.26 10.10 7.50
C CYS A 119 3.75 9.64 8.86
N PHE A 120 2.82 8.68 8.90
CA PHE A 120 2.38 8.06 10.14
C PHE A 120 3.50 7.23 10.78
N LYS A 121 4.19 6.39 9.99
CA LYS A 121 5.19 5.44 10.48
C LYS A 121 6.57 6.04 10.77
N GLY A 122 7.00 7.05 10.02
CA GLY A 122 8.31 7.68 10.14
C GLY A 122 9.40 7.08 9.23
N PHE A 123 9.04 6.39 8.14
CA PHE A 123 10.02 5.77 7.24
C PHE A 123 10.52 6.76 6.18
N THR A 124 11.61 7.46 6.50
CA THR A 124 12.18 8.54 5.69
C THR A 124 12.64 8.09 4.31
N ASP A 125 13.22 6.90 4.18
CA ASP A 125 13.73 6.40 2.89
C ASP A 125 12.59 6.12 1.89
N ILE A 126 11.48 5.55 2.37
CA ILE A 126 10.28 5.35 1.56
C ILE A 126 9.61 6.70 1.25
N ALA A 127 9.59 7.64 2.20
CA ALA A 127 9.07 8.99 1.95
C ALA A 127 9.83 9.66 0.81
N LYS A 128 11.17 9.62 0.84
CA LYS A 128 12.02 10.14 -0.22
C LYS A 128 11.73 9.44 -1.55
N LEU A 129 11.67 8.11 -1.57
CA LEU A 129 11.33 7.33 -2.77
C LEU A 129 10.00 7.77 -3.39
N LEU A 130 8.95 7.93 -2.58
CA LEU A 130 7.62 8.32 -3.07
C LEU A 130 7.61 9.75 -3.60
N ILE A 131 8.25 10.69 -2.90
CA ILE A 131 8.37 12.09 -3.34
C ILE A 131 9.16 12.18 -4.65
N ASP A 132 10.31 11.49 -4.75
CA ASP A 132 11.15 11.45 -5.96
C ASP A 132 10.41 10.83 -7.16
N LYS A 133 9.43 9.96 -6.90
CA LYS A 133 8.56 9.34 -7.92
C LYS A 133 7.30 10.15 -8.22
N GLY A 134 7.15 11.34 -7.63
CA GLY A 134 6.08 12.28 -7.96
C GLY A 134 4.78 12.04 -7.20
N ALA A 135 4.84 11.49 -5.98
CA ALA A 135 3.66 11.37 -5.12
C ALA A 135 3.06 12.76 -4.83
N ALA A 136 1.73 12.86 -4.85
CA ALA A 136 1.04 14.10 -4.55
C ALA A 136 1.17 14.45 -3.06
N LEU A 137 1.74 15.63 -2.76
CA LEU A 137 2.09 16.04 -1.40
C LEU A 137 0.89 16.53 -0.57
N ASN A 138 -0.15 17.01 -1.26
CA ASN A 138 -1.26 17.77 -0.68
C ASN A 138 -2.59 17.02 -0.70
N GLU A 139 -2.58 15.73 -1.01
CA GLU A 139 -3.78 14.89 -0.93
C GLU A 139 -4.36 14.93 0.48
N ARG A 140 -5.69 14.82 0.57
CA ARG A 140 -6.44 14.87 1.83
C ARG A 140 -7.19 13.56 2.01
N ASN A 141 -6.99 12.92 3.15
CA ASN A 141 -7.76 11.73 3.50
C ASN A 141 -9.17 12.09 4.02
N ALA A 142 -9.94 11.10 4.48
CA ALA A 142 -11.29 11.30 4.99
C ALA A 142 -11.39 12.26 6.20
N MET A 143 -10.30 12.46 6.94
CA MET A 143 -10.21 13.42 8.05
C MET A 143 -9.71 14.80 7.60
N GLY A 144 -9.50 15.01 6.30
CA GLY A 144 -8.92 16.22 5.74
C GLY A 144 -7.42 16.37 5.99
N ALA A 145 -6.76 15.34 6.54
CA ALA A 145 -5.34 15.39 6.87
C ALA A 145 -4.48 15.12 5.63
N THR A 146 -3.39 15.87 5.53
CA THR A 146 -2.31 15.67 4.54
C THR A 146 -1.15 14.88 5.17
N CYS A 147 -0.17 14.47 4.36
CA CYS A 147 1.06 13.87 4.89
C CYS A 147 1.76 14.82 5.87
N LEU A 148 1.83 16.12 5.56
CA LEU A 148 2.49 17.10 6.42
C LEU A 148 1.81 17.24 7.79
N ILE A 149 0.46 17.17 7.83
CA ILE A 149 -0.29 17.12 9.09
C ILE A 149 0.07 15.86 9.89
N TYR A 150 0.15 14.67 9.25
CA TYR A 150 0.61 13.46 9.94
C TYR A 150 2.06 13.57 10.41
N ALA A 151 2.96 14.12 9.60
CA ALA A 151 4.35 14.32 10.00
C ALA A 151 4.44 15.20 11.26
N ALA A 152 3.65 16.28 11.35
CA ALA A 152 3.59 17.09 12.57
C ALA A 152 2.94 16.34 13.74
N GLN A 153 1.81 15.68 13.51
CA GLN A 153 1.06 14.96 14.54
C GLN A 153 1.90 13.84 15.19
N PHE A 154 2.73 13.15 14.41
CA PHE A 154 3.56 12.03 14.87
C PHE A 154 5.04 12.40 15.03
N ASN A 155 5.39 13.69 15.07
CA ASN A 155 6.74 14.21 15.26
C ASN A 155 7.79 13.63 14.28
N ARG A 156 7.47 13.58 12.99
CA ARG A 156 8.36 13.13 11.91
C ARG A 156 9.11 14.31 11.29
N LEU A 157 10.02 14.91 12.07
CA LEU A 157 10.77 16.11 11.66
C LEU A 157 11.43 15.98 10.29
N GLU A 158 12.15 14.88 10.03
CA GLU A 158 12.87 14.69 8.76
C GLU A 158 11.92 14.55 7.56
N ILE A 159 10.78 13.89 7.73
CA ILE A 159 9.75 13.80 6.67
C ILE A 159 9.09 15.17 6.46
N ALA A 160 8.81 15.93 7.51
CA ALA A 160 8.29 17.29 7.39
C ALA A 160 9.25 18.20 6.60
N LYS A 161 10.56 18.11 6.86
CA LYS A 161 11.59 18.82 6.09
C LYS A 161 11.55 18.43 4.62
N LEU A 162 11.52 17.13 4.32
CA LEU A 162 11.43 16.64 2.94
C LEU A 162 10.18 17.16 2.22
N LEU A 163 9.02 17.11 2.87
CA LEU A 163 7.75 17.60 2.30
C LEU A 163 7.80 19.10 2.00
N ILE A 164 8.24 19.92 2.96
CA ILE A 164 8.31 21.38 2.79
C ILE A 164 9.33 21.74 1.70
N ALA A 165 10.49 21.07 1.67
CA ALA A 165 11.50 21.29 0.64
C ALA A 165 10.99 20.96 -0.78
N ASN A 166 9.98 20.09 -0.91
CA ASN A 166 9.34 19.72 -2.17
C ASN A 166 8.02 20.46 -2.43
N GLY A 167 7.69 21.49 -1.63
CA GLY A 167 6.54 22.36 -1.89
C GLY A 167 5.20 21.87 -1.32
N ALA A 168 5.21 21.05 -0.26
CA ALA A 168 3.98 20.75 0.47
C ALA A 168 3.36 22.03 1.06
N ASP A 169 2.04 22.16 0.94
CA ASP A 169 1.31 23.34 1.39
C ASP A 169 1.12 23.30 2.91
N LYS A 170 1.85 24.19 3.60
CA LYS A 170 1.82 24.35 5.07
C LYS A 170 0.47 24.88 5.60
N SER A 171 -0.35 25.50 4.74
CA SER A 171 -1.58 26.19 5.13
C SER A 171 -2.80 25.27 5.23
N ILE A 172 -2.71 24.05 4.68
CA ILE A 172 -3.82 23.10 4.66
C ILE A 172 -4.23 22.71 6.08
N LYS A 173 -5.55 22.72 6.34
CA LYS A 173 -6.15 22.36 7.62
C LYS A 173 -6.94 21.05 7.53
N ASP A 174 -6.84 20.22 8.57
CA ASP A 174 -7.69 19.05 8.75
C ASP A 174 -9.17 19.44 8.98
N ASN A 175 -10.07 18.46 9.06
CA ASN A 175 -11.49 18.72 9.26
C ASN A 175 -11.81 19.31 10.66
N ARG A 176 -10.83 19.37 11.57
CA ARG A 176 -10.95 20.07 12.86
C ARG A 176 -10.41 21.51 12.80
N GLY A 177 -9.98 21.97 11.63
CA GLY A 177 -9.45 23.31 11.42
C GLY A 177 -7.98 23.48 11.81
N ASN A 178 -7.24 22.38 12.05
CA ASN A 178 -5.84 22.43 12.47
C ASN A 178 -4.90 22.18 11.30
N SER A 179 -3.93 23.06 11.12
CA SER A 179 -2.79 22.89 10.22
C SER A 179 -1.69 22.03 10.86
N ALA A 180 -0.66 21.69 10.09
CA ALA A 180 0.51 21.00 10.62
C ALA A 180 1.21 21.81 11.73
N LEU A 181 1.27 23.14 11.59
CA LEU A 181 1.81 24.03 12.61
C LEU A 181 0.97 24.00 13.90
N ASP A 182 -0.36 23.99 13.78
CA ASP A 182 -1.25 23.93 14.95
C ASP A 182 -0.99 22.65 15.75
N HIS A 183 -0.87 21.49 15.07
CA HIS A 183 -0.52 20.22 15.71
C HIS A 183 0.86 20.24 16.39
N ALA A 184 1.86 20.88 15.77
CA ALA A 184 3.20 21.03 16.36
C ALA A 184 3.18 21.93 17.61
N LYS A 185 2.42 23.03 17.58
CA LYS A 185 2.24 23.96 18.70
C LYS A 185 1.52 23.32 19.88
N THR A 186 0.40 22.62 19.63
CA THR A 186 -0.35 21.92 20.68
C THR A 186 0.50 20.89 21.43
N GLN A 187 1.47 20.28 20.75
CA GLN A 187 2.36 19.27 21.32
C GLN A 187 3.69 19.83 21.85
N GLY A 188 3.98 21.12 21.65
CA GLY A 188 5.24 21.74 22.08
C GLY A 188 6.48 21.26 21.31
N LEU A 189 6.32 20.89 20.04
CA LEU A 189 7.41 20.33 19.22
C LEU A 189 8.26 21.47 18.61
N SER A 190 9.17 22.05 19.41
CA SER A 190 9.97 23.22 19.03
C SER A 190 10.62 23.12 17.66
N ALA A 191 11.33 22.02 17.37
CA ALA A 191 12.00 21.84 16.09
C ALA A 191 11.04 21.81 14.88
N LEU A 192 9.80 21.35 15.06
CA LEU A 192 8.78 21.43 14.01
C LEU A 192 8.19 22.84 13.92
N ILE A 193 7.96 23.51 15.05
CA ILE A 193 7.48 24.90 15.06
C ILE A 193 8.47 25.78 14.30
N ASP A 194 9.76 25.69 14.63
CA ASP A 194 10.84 26.44 13.98
C ASP A 194 10.96 26.12 12.47
N LEU A 195 10.57 24.92 12.04
CA LEU A 195 10.57 24.52 10.63
C LEU A 195 9.42 25.17 9.84
N PHE A 196 8.30 25.47 10.49
CA PHE A 196 7.11 26.01 9.85
C PHE A 196 7.13 27.54 9.75
N GLU A 197 7.83 28.22 10.67
CA GLU A 197 8.04 29.68 10.71
C GLU A 197 9.09 30.15 9.70
#